data_AF-A0A6C0NUI4-F1
#
_entry.id   AF-A0A6C0NUI4-F1
#
_cell.length_a   1.000
_cell.length_b   1.000
_cell.length_c   1.000
_cell.angle_alpha   90.00
_cell.angle_beta   90.00
_cell.angle_gamma   90.00
#
_symmetry.space_group_name_H-M   'P 1'
#
loop_
_entity.id
_entity.type
_entity.pdbx_description
1 polymer ?
#
loop_
_entity_poly.entity_id
_entity_poly.type
_entity_poly.pdbx_seq_one_letter_code
_entity_poly.pdbx_strand_id
1 'polypeptide(L)'
;MINSISDHSCLSSIATIAVIDSGVNVEKLPPGTVVLPGINLSGEGDETDIADHSGHGTAVSATILSVAPAARLLPVKLMDRRGALRDKSQIDTAFAWILANAARFGIGVVCAAFADSSHRVSDEALRGTPAQRHIAALLASGILTVTAAGNWYPEHRSRSLHGMAWPAIIRETVSVGALADMEEGVGLAKASQRLHASLNTGCSTTFFALPGEPGMTSGAAAAVTGCFAAVRQAYPEEAGTRLLQRLRAGCDELIDENGLSWPVVSPLDLPLG
;
A
#
# COMPACT_ATOMS: atom_id res chain seq x y z
N MET A 1 10.02 8.35 46.23
CA MET A 1 9.16 8.88 45.15
C MET A 1 9.79 8.46 43.83
N ILE A 2 9.13 7.55 43.13
CA ILE A 2 9.62 6.91 41.92
C ILE A 2 9.18 7.80 40.74
N ASN A 3 10.13 8.36 40.01
CA ASN A 3 9.86 9.11 38.79
C ASN A 3 9.41 8.13 37.69
N SER A 4 8.13 8.17 37.35
CA SER A 4 7.55 7.54 36.16
C SER A 4 7.37 8.61 35.09
N ILE A 5 8.40 8.81 34.27
CA ILE A 5 8.32 9.59 33.03
C ILE A 5 9.29 8.95 32.03
N SER A 6 8.85 7.93 31.30
CA SER A 6 9.50 7.46 30.05
C SER A 6 8.81 6.23 29.47
N ASP A 7 7.57 6.36 28.98
CA ASP A 7 6.96 5.28 28.16
C ASP A 7 6.01 5.77 27.05
N HIS A 8 5.59 7.05 27.08
CA HIS A 8 4.69 7.58 26.05
C HIS A 8 5.39 8.09 24.79
N SER A 9 6.69 8.39 24.81
CA SER A 9 7.43 8.86 23.63
C SER A 9 7.96 7.75 22.74
N CYS A 10 8.03 6.50 23.23
CA CYS A 10 8.50 5.35 22.45
C CYS A 10 7.38 4.70 21.63
N LEU A 11 6.13 4.84 22.08
CA LEU A 11 4.95 4.31 21.38
C LEU A 11 4.44 5.25 20.27
N SER A 12 4.80 6.54 20.30
CA SER A 12 4.43 7.51 19.27
C SER A 12 5.24 7.37 17.97
N SER A 13 6.35 6.63 17.98
CA SER A 13 7.20 6.41 16.79
C SER A 13 6.90 5.10 16.05
N ILE A 14 6.08 4.20 16.60
CA ILE A 14 5.75 2.92 15.95
C ILE A 14 4.59 3.12 14.98
N ALA A 15 4.83 2.89 13.69
CA ALA A 15 3.78 2.99 12.67
C ALA A 15 2.81 1.80 12.75
N THR A 16 1.52 2.08 12.95
CA THR A 16 0.46 1.10 12.67
C THR A 16 0.08 1.16 11.19
N ILE A 17 0.01 0.00 10.56
CA ILE A 17 -0.33 -0.16 9.14
C ILE A 17 -1.69 -0.86 9.04
N ALA A 18 -2.66 -0.19 8.43
CA ALA A 18 -3.92 -0.84 8.09
C ALA A 18 -3.75 -1.65 6.80
N VAL A 19 -3.98 -2.96 6.85
CA VAL A 19 -3.80 -3.87 5.71
C VAL A 19 -5.17 -4.33 5.22
N ILE A 20 -5.61 -3.80 4.06
CA ILE A 20 -6.89 -4.14 3.44
C ILE A 20 -6.67 -5.33 2.49
N ASP A 21 -7.03 -6.54 2.93
CA ASP A 21 -6.72 -7.78 2.20
C ASP A 21 -7.58 -8.98 2.67
N SER A 22 -7.11 -10.21 2.57
CA SER A 22 -7.82 -11.44 2.97
C SER A 22 -7.74 -11.78 4.47
N GLY A 23 -7.14 -10.92 5.28
CA GLY A 23 -6.88 -11.14 6.70
C GLY A 23 -5.39 -11.38 6.99
N VAL A 24 -5.07 -11.82 8.20
CA VAL A 24 -3.70 -12.17 8.61
C VAL A 24 -3.68 -13.49 9.39
N ASN A 25 -2.75 -14.39 9.06
CA ASN A 25 -2.40 -15.52 9.90
C ASN A 25 -1.15 -15.18 10.73
N VAL A 26 -1.37 -14.88 12.01
CA VAL A 26 -0.33 -14.44 12.95
C VAL A 26 0.78 -15.48 13.14
N GLU A 27 0.46 -16.77 13.09
CA GLU A 27 1.43 -17.86 13.30
C GLU A 27 2.47 -17.95 12.16
N LYS A 28 2.15 -17.38 11.00
CA LYS A 28 3.05 -17.32 9.83
C LYS A 28 3.87 -16.03 9.75
N LEU A 29 3.68 -15.11 10.69
CA LEU A 29 4.44 -13.87 10.77
C LEU A 29 5.67 -14.03 11.67
N PRO A 30 6.68 -13.14 11.55
CA PRO A 30 7.83 -13.15 12.45
C PRO A 30 7.41 -13.14 13.93
N PRO A 31 8.09 -13.90 14.80
CA PRO A 31 7.80 -13.91 16.24
C PRO A 31 7.85 -12.50 16.85
N GLY A 32 6.91 -12.18 17.72
CA GLY A 32 6.80 -10.87 18.36
C GLY A 32 6.07 -9.81 17.54
N THR A 33 5.58 -10.14 16.33
CA THR A 33 4.73 -9.26 15.54
C THR A 33 3.49 -8.85 16.34
N VAL A 34 3.21 -7.54 16.37
CA VAL A 34 2.01 -7.00 17.00
C VAL A 34 0.89 -6.88 15.97
N VAL A 35 -0.11 -7.75 16.08
CA VAL A 35 -1.33 -7.70 15.27
C VAL A 35 -2.49 -7.21 16.13
N LEU A 36 -3.14 -6.14 15.70
CA LEU A 36 -4.28 -5.52 16.36
C LEU A 36 -5.59 -6.21 15.96
N PRO A 37 -6.68 -6.05 16.75
CA PRO A 37 -7.92 -6.81 16.54
C PRO A 37 -8.56 -6.64 15.16
N GLY A 38 -8.32 -5.52 14.48
CA GLY A 38 -8.78 -5.30 13.10
C GLY A 38 -10.31 -5.27 12.96
N ILE A 39 -10.77 -5.48 11.73
CA ILE A 39 -12.18 -5.71 11.37
C ILE A 39 -12.28 -6.70 10.21
N ASN A 40 -13.35 -7.47 10.19
CA ASN A 40 -13.72 -8.37 9.11
C ASN A 40 -15.00 -7.92 8.40
N LEU A 41 -14.84 -7.63 7.12
CA LEU A 41 -15.83 -7.18 6.16
C LEU A 41 -15.97 -8.16 4.98
N SER A 42 -15.35 -9.34 5.05
CA SER A 42 -15.35 -10.31 3.95
C SER A 42 -16.70 -11.02 3.76
N GLY A 43 -17.57 -10.95 4.76
CA GLY A 43 -18.82 -11.73 4.80
C GLY A 43 -18.61 -13.21 5.12
N GLU A 44 -17.42 -13.60 5.60
CA GLU A 44 -17.14 -14.92 6.20
C GLU A 44 -16.74 -14.77 7.65
N GLY A 45 -17.36 -15.52 8.57
CA GLY A 45 -17.01 -15.48 9.99
C GLY A 45 -17.55 -14.25 10.71
N ASP A 46 -17.10 -14.05 11.94
CA ASP A 46 -17.50 -12.93 12.80
C ASP A 46 -16.73 -11.64 12.43
N GLU A 47 -17.25 -10.48 12.81
CA GLU A 47 -16.63 -9.16 12.54
C GLU A 47 -15.22 -9.03 13.14
N THR A 48 -14.89 -9.82 14.16
CA THR A 48 -13.57 -9.85 14.80
C THR A 48 -12.66 -10.95 14.24
N ASP A 49 -13.14 -11.79 13.32
CA ASP A 49 -12.35 -12.84 12.70
C ASP A 49 -11.44 -12.28 11.60
N ILE A 50 -10.21 -11.95 11.99
CA ILE A 50 -9.18 -11.46 11.08
C ILE A 50 -8.35 -12.58 10.43
N ALA A 51 -8.67 -13.86 10.65
CA ALA A 51 -7.82 -14.96 10.21
C ALA A 51 -7.71 -15.01 8.68
N ASP A 52 -6.50 -15.22 8.17
CA ASP A 52 -6.28 -15.40 6.73
C ASP A 52 -6.37 -16.87 6.33
N HIS A 53 -7.31 -17.16 5.45
CA HIS A 53 -7.47 -18.48 4.84
C HIS A 53 -7.09 -18.52 3.36
N SER A 54 -6.84 -17.36 2.74
CA SER A 54 -6.38 -17.26 1.36
C SER A 54 -4.85 -17.27 1.28
N GLY A 55 -4.18 -16.65 2.25
CA GLY A 55 -2.72 -16.52 2.33
C GLY A 55 -2.18 -15.21 1.75
N HIS A 56 -2.96 -14.51 0.92
CA HIS A 56 -2.54 -13.27 0.27
C HIS A 56 -2.26 -12.15 1.28
N GLY A 57 -3.19 -11.88 2.21
CA GLY A 57 -3.02 -10.83 3.22
C GLY A 57 -1.88 -11.12 4.20
N THR A 58 -1.64 -12.40 4.51
CA THR A 58 -0.48 -12.83 5.30
C THR A 58 0.83 -12.57 4.55
N ALA A 59 0.89 -12.87 3.25
CA ALA A 59 2.06 -12.62 2.41
C ALA A 59 2.36 -11.11 2.30
N VAL A 60 1.34 -10.30 2.04
CA VAL A 60 1.44 -8.82 2.05
C VAL A 60 2.00 -8.33 3.39
N SER A 61 1.45 -8.83 4.50
CA SER A 61 1.88 -8.47 5.85
C SER A 61 3.33 -8.87 6.14
N ALA A 62 3.75 -10.06 5.72
CA ALA A 62 5.13 -10.52 5.88
C ALA A 62 6.11 -9.66 5.07
N THR A 63 5.76 -9.28 3.84
CA THR A 63 6.58 -8.37 3.02
C THR A 63 6.72 -7.00 3.65
N ILE A 64 5.63 -6.43 4.18
CA ILE A 64 5.68 -5.16 4.94
C ILE A 64 6.67 -5.28 6.11
N LEU A 65 6.55 -6.34 6.91
CA LEU A 65 7.39 -6.57 8.09
C LEU A 65 8.86 -6.89 7.74
N SER A 66 9.14 -7.40 6.54
CA SER A 66 10.53 -7.59 6.08
C SER A 66 11.28 -6.27 5.92
N VAL A 67 10.57 -5.17 5.66
CA VAL A 67 11.14 -3.82 5.53
C VAL A 67 10.99 -3.02 6.83
N ALA A 68 9.86 -3.16 7.53
CA ALA A 68 9.60 -2.48 8.80
C ALA A 68 9.23 -3.48 9.91
N PRO A 69 10.20 -4.19 10.51
CA PRO A 69 9.94 -5.27 11.47
C PRO A 69 9.24 -4.82 12.76
N ALA A 70 9.37 -3.53 13.12
CA ALA A 70 8.73 -2.97 14.31
C ALA A 70 7.29 -2.49 14.08
N ALA A 71 6.80 -2.53 12.84
CA ALA A 71 5.46 -2.04 12.52
C ALA A 71 4.36 -2.89 13.19
N ARG A 72 3.26 -2.23 13.55
CA ARG A 72 2.05 -2.90 14.03
C ARG A 72 1.11 -3.12 12.85
N LEU A 73 0.45 -4.26 12.79
CA LEU A 73 -0.52 -4.55 11.75
C LEU A 73 -1.94 -4.39 12.27
N LEU A 74 -2.80 -3.70 11.52
CA LEU A 74 -4.24 -3.62 11.75
C LEU A 74 -4.94 -4.27 10.55
N PRO A 75 -5.33 -5.54 10.64
CA PRO A 75 -5.99 -6.24 9.53
C PRO A 75 -7.38 -5.65 9.26
N VAL A 76 -7.66 -5.38 7.99
CA VAL A 76 -8.98 -5.02 7.49
C VAL A 76 -9.35 -6.09 6.46
N LYS A 77 -9.90 -7.20 6.97
CA LYS A 77 -10.20 -8.38 6.16
C LYS A 77 -11.40 -8.07 5.27
N LEU A 78 -11.17 -8.01 3.97
CA LEU A 78 -12.15 -7.61 2.97
C LEU A 78 -12.42 -8.74 1.95
N MET A 79 -11.43 -9.60 1.69
CA MET A 79 -11.56 -10.72 0.78
C MET A 79 -11.86 -12.03 1.52
N ASP A 80 -12.65 -12.90 0.90
CA ASP A 80 -12.97 -14.21 1.43
C ASP A 80 -11.81 -15.22 1.28
N ARG A 81 -11.97 -16.45 1.76
CA ARG A 81 -10.94 -17.51 1.66
C ARG A 81 -10.45 -17.83 0.24
N ARG A 82 -11.19 -17.42 -0.81
CA ARG A 82 -10.80 -17.61 -2.21
C ARG A 82 -10.10 -16.37 -2.80
N GLY A 83 -9.85 -15.34 -1.99
CA GLY A 83 -9.36 -14.04 -2.44
C GLY A 83 -10.41 -13.24 -3.20
N ALA A 84 -11.70 -13.58 -3.06
CA ALA A 84 -12.77 -12.90 -3.76
C ALA A 84 -13.39 -11.80 -2.90
N LEU A 85 -13.67 -10.67 -3.53
CA LEU A 85 -14.50 -9.62 -2.95
C LEU A 85 -15.97 -9.91 -3.24
N ARG A 86 -16.76 -10.19 -2.20
CA ARG A 86 -18.19 -10.53 -2.35
C ARG A 86 -19.06 -9.33 -2.66
N ASP A 87 -18.78 -8.21 -2.01
CA ASP A 87 -19.52 -6.97 -2.16
C ASP A 87 -18.55 -5.81 -2.32
N LYS A 88 -18.64 -5.14 -3.48
CA LYS A 88 -17.78 -3.98 -3.80
C LYS A 88 -18.04 -2.80 -2.87
N SER A 89 -19.24 -2.67 -2.31
CA SER A 89 -19.56 -1.59 -1.38
C SER A 89 -18.74 -1.68 -0.08
N GLN A 90 -18.25 -2.87 0.28
CA GLN A 90 -17.41 -3.06 1.46
C GLN A 90 -16.05 -2.37 1.35
N ILE A 91 -15.58 -2.04 0.14
CA ILE A 91 -14.35 -1.25 0.01
C ILE A 91 -14.57 0.17 0.55
N ASP A 92 -15.73 0.77 0.29
CA ASP A 92 -16.07 2.08 0.84
C ASP A 92 -16.17 2.02 2.37
N THR A 93 -16.80 0.96 2.90
CA THR A 93 -16.88 0.68 4.34
C THR A 93 -15.49 0.52 4.98
N ALA A 94 -14.57 -0.19 4.32
CA ALA A 94 -13.21 -0.38 4.79
C ALA A 94 -12.46 0.95 4.94
N PHE A 95 -12.48 1.79 3.90
CA PHE A 95 -11.84 3.11 3.97
C PHE A 95 -12.50 4.04 5.00
N ALA A 96 -13.83 4.00 5.10
CA ALA A 96 -14.56 4.77 6.12
C ALA A 96 -14.18 4.33 7.54
N TRP A 97 -14.10 3.03 7.79
CA TRP A 97 -13.74 2.47 9.09
C TRP A 97 -12.31 2.81 9.48
N ILE A 98 -11.37 2.72 8.54
CA ILE A 98 -9.97 3.12 8.77
C ILE A 98 -9.90 4.59 9.15
N LEU A 99 -10.59 5.47 8.40
CA LEU A 99 -10.61 6.90 8.69
C LEU A 99 -11.19 7.19 10.08
N ALA A 100 -12.30 6.55 10.44
CA ALA A 100 -12.95 6.72 11.73
C ALA A 100 -12.11 6.20 12.92
N ASN A 101 -11.24 5.21 12.69
CA ASN A 101 -10.42 4.58 13.73
C ASN A 101 -8.94 4.94 13.66
N ALA A 102 -8.55 5.84 12.75
CA ALA A 102 -7.15 6.21 12.52
C ALA A 102 -6.45 6.68 13.79
N ALA A 103 -7.05 7.62 14.52
CA ALA A 103 -6.50 8.13 15.77
C ALA A 103 -6.46 7.06 16.88
N ARG A 104 -7.51 6.23 16.97
CA ARG A 104 -7.62 5.18 17.99
C ARG A 104 -6.51 4.14 17.88
N PHE A 105 -6.17 3.73 16.65
CA PHE A 105 -5.14 2.71 16.42
C PHE A 105 -3.77 3.29 16.04
N GLY A 106 -3.64 4.61 15.93
CA GLY A 106 -2.41 5.27 15.49
C GLY A 106 -2.02 4.89 14.05
N ILE A 107 -3.00 4.81 13.15
CA ILE A 107 -2.77 4.40 11.75
C ILE A 107 -1.93 5.47 11.05
N GLY A 108 -0.73 5.09 10.60
CA GLY A 108 0.21 5.97 9.90
C GLY A 108 0.26 5.74 8.39
N VAL A 109 -0.10 4.54 7.93
CA VAL A 109 -0.11 4.11 6.52
C VAL A 109 -1.23 3.10 6.30
N VAL A 110 -1.85 3.14 5.12
CA VAL A 110 -2.79 2.13 4.64
C VAL A 110 -2.17 1.38 3.46
N CYS A 111 -2.22 0.05 3.48
CA CYS A 111 -1.86 -0.80 2.37
C CYS A 111 -3.12 -1.44 1.79
N ALA A 112 -3.44 -1.09 0.56
CA ALA A 112 -4.49 -1.71 -0.25
C ALA A 112 -3.83 -2.46 -1.41
N ALA A 113 -3.37 -3.68 -1.14
CA ALA A 113 -2.61 -4.51 -2.07
C ALA A 113 -3.52 -5.29 -3.05
N PHE A 114 -4.56 -4.62 -3.55
CA PHE A 114 -5.50 -5.16 -4.52
C PHE A 114 -5.76 -4.15 -5.62
N ALA A 115 -6.27 -4.64 -6.75
CA ALA A 115 -6.63 -3.82 -7.89
C ALA A 115 -7.78 -4.48 -8.66
N ASP A 116 -8.60 -3.66 -9.33
CA ASP A 116 -9.51 -4.16 -10.36
C ASP A 116 -8.77 -4.41 -11.69
N SER A 117 -9.51 -4.81 -12.73
CA SER A 117 -8.96 -5.05 -14.07
C SER A 117 -8.95 -3.81 -14.97
N SER A 118 -9.25 -2.62 -14.43
CA SER A 118 -9.33 -1.40 -15.23
C SER A 118 -7.94 -0.88 -15.63
N HIS A 119 -7.90 -0.06 -16.68
CA HIS A 119 -6.67 0.52 -17.21
C HIS A 119 -6.91 1.97 -17.61
N ARG A 120 -6.99 2.83 -16.59
CA ARG A 120 -7.47 4.20 -16.69
C ARG A 120 -6.31 5.17 -16.77
N VAL A 121 -6.44 6.22 -17.59
CA VAL A 121 -5.46 7.32 -17.68
C VAL A 121 -5.82 8.53 -16.81
N SER A 122 -7.04 8.57 -16.27
CA SER A 122 -7.55 9.64 -15.41
C SER A 122 -8.53 9.09 -14.37
N ASP A 123 -8.61 9.76 -13.21
CA ASP A 123 -9.57 9.49 -12.14
C ASP A 123 -10.82 10.37 -12.20
N GLU A 124 -11.07 11.11 -13.28
CA GLU A 124 -12.20 12.06 -13.39
C GLU A 124 -13.56 11.41 -13.05
N ALA A 125 -13.81 10.21 -13.58
CA ALA A 125 -15.04 9.46 -13.31
C ALA A 125 -15.17 8.95 -11.85
N LEU A 126 -14.10 9.06 -11.06
CA LEU A 126 -14.04 8.62 -9.66
C LEU A 126 -14.10 9.79 -8.68
N ARG A 127 -14.04 11.03 -9.17
CA ARG A 127 -14.11 12.23 -8.33
C ARG A 127 -15.44 12.26 -7.58
N GLY A 128 -15.38 12.47 -6.27
CA GLY A 128 -16.58 12.51 -5.43
C GLY A 128 -17.22 11.14 -5.15
N THR A 129 -16.61 10.03 -5.55
CA THR A 129 -17.02 8.70 -5.05
C THR A 129 -16.69 8.58 -3.55
N PRO A 130 -17.41 7.75 -2.78
CA PRO A 130 -17.13 7.56 -1.35
C PRO A 130 -15.68 7.11 -1.09
N ALA A 131 -15.18 6.08 -1.77
CA ALA A 131 -13.77 5.67 -1.70
C ALA A 131 -12.80 6.84 -1.92
N GLN A 132 -12.98 7.61 -3.00
CA GLN A 132 -12.09 8.74 -3.30
C GLN A 132 -12.12 9.79 -2.18
N ARG A 133 -13.30 10.13 -1.63
CA ARG A 133 -13.41 11.07 -0.51
C ARG A 133 -12.72 10.57 0.76
N HIS A 134 -12.86 9.28 1.10
CA HIS A 134 -12.19 8.71 2.27
C HIS A 134 -10.68 8.67 2.09
N ILE A 135 -10.18 8.29 0.91
CA ILE A 135 -8.74 8.32 0.58
C ILE A 135 -8.20 9.74 0.67
N ALA A 136 -8.91 10.73 0.13
CA ALA A 136 -8.51 12.14 0.23
C ALA A 136 -8.50 12.63 1.69
N ALA A 137 -9.46 12.20 2.52
CA ALA A 137 -9.52 12.55 3.94
C ALA A 137 -8.39 11.89 4.76
N LEU A 138 -8.00 10.66 4.42
CA LEU A 138 -6.82 9.99 4.98
C LEU A 138 -5.56 10.79 4.66
N LEU A 139 -5.37 11.17 3.40
CA LEU A 139 -4.23 12.01 2.98
C LEU A 139 -4.21 13.36 3.71
N ALA A 140 -5.36 14.02 3.83
CA ALA A 140 -5.51 15.28 4.57
C ALA A 140 -5.16 15.13 6.06
N SER A 141 -5.36 13.94 6.62
CA SER A 141 -4.95 13.57 7.98
C SER A 141 -3.49 13.11 8.08
N GLY A 142 -2.72 13.21 6.99
CA GLY A 142 -1.32 12.81 6.92
C GLY A 142 -1.08 11.31 6.82
N ILE A 143 -2.11 10.52 6.49
CA ILE A 143 -2.05 9.06 6.33
C ILE A 143 -2.03 8.74 4.84
N LEU A 144 -0.97 8.05 4.40
CA LEU A 144 -0.82 7.67 2.99
C LEU A 144 -1.53 6.34 2.71
N THR A 145 -2.21 6.28 1.57
CA THR A 145 -2.82 5.04 1.05
C THR A 145 -1.96 4.51 -0.10
N VAL A 146 -1.25 3.42 0.15
CA VAL A 146 -0.41 2.73 -0.85
C VAL A 146 -1.24 1.65 -1.54
N THR A 147 -1.17 1.62 -2.87
CA THR A 147 -2.04 0.80 -3.71
C THR A 147 -1.25 0.10 -4.82
N ALA A 148 -1.69 -1.11 -5.16
CA ALA A 148 -1.14 -1.86 -6.29
C ALA A 148 -1.61 -1.27 -7.63
N ALA A 149 -0.69 -0.94 -8.54
CA ALA A 149 -1.02 -0.29 -9.83
C ALA A 149 -1.89 -1.16 -10.77
N GLY A 150 -1.89 -2.48 -10.56
CA GLY A 150 -2.64 -3.46 -11.34
C GLY A 150 -1.74 -4.37 -12.18
N ASN A 151 -2.26 -5.55 -12.50
CA ASN A 151 -1.51 -6.64 -13.14
C ASN A 151 -2.00 -7.00 -14.55
N TRP A 152 -2.97 -6.24 -15.09
CA TRP A 152 -3.62 -6.54 -16.38
C TRP A 152 -2.97 -5.82 -17.56
N TYR A 153 -1.71 -5.39 -17.44
CA TYR A 153 -1.02 -4.71 -18.53
C TYR A 153 -0.99 -5.52 -19.84
N PRO A 154 -0.78 -6.86 -19.84
CA PRO A 154 -0.76 -7.65 -21.06
C PRO A 154 -2.05 -7.57 -21.89
N GLU A 155 -3.20 -7.42 -21.23
CA GLU A 155 -4.52 -7.36 -21.85
C GLU A 155 -4.85 -5.97 -22.41
N HIS A 156 -4.11 -4.94 -21.98
CA HIS A 156 -4.35 -3.53 -22.35
C HIS A 156 -3.25 -2.93 -23.22
N ARG A 157 -2.00 -3.41 -23.15
CA ARG A 157 -0.83 -2.79 -23.81
C ARG A 157 -0.92 -2.68 -25.33
N SER A 158 -1.74 -3.50 -25.98
CA SER A 158 -2.00 -3.39 -27.42
C SER A 158 -2.88 -2.18 -27.80
N ARG A 159 -3.64 -1.65 -26.83
CA ARG A 159 -4.53 -0.49 -26.99
C ARG A 159 -3.96 0.78 -26.36
N SER A 160 -3.29 0.66 -25.23
CA SER A 160 -2.65 1.78 -24.52
C SER A 160 -1.45 1.30 -23.72
N LEU A 161 -0.32 1.99 -23.85
CA LEU A 161 0.86 1.80 -22.99
C LEU A 161 0.66 2.39 -21.59
N HIS A 162 -0.38 3.20 -21.42
CA HIS A 162 -0.63 3.97 -20.20
C HIS A 162 -1.98 3.66 -19.59
N GLY A 163 -1.94 3.34 -18.31
CA GLY A 163 -3.11 3.22 -17.45
C GLY A 163 -2.80 2.52 -16.14
N MET A 164 -3.59 2.85 -15.11
CA MET A 164 -3.58 2.21 -13.81
C MET A 164 -4.96 1.64 -13.48
N ALA A 165 -4.97 0.61 -12.66
CA ALA A 165 -6.19 0.05 -12.13
C ALA A 165 -6.76 0.91 -10.99
N TRP A 166 -8.00 0.66 -10.62
CA TRP A 166 -8.58 1.19 -9.40
C TRP A 166 -8.17 0.29 -8.21
N PRO A 167 -7.83 0.84 -7.03
CA PRO A 167 -7.90 2.26 -6.64
C PRO A 167 -6.66 3.09 -7.02
N ALA A 168 -5.59 2.49 -7.54
CA ALA A 168 -4.32 3.17 -7.78
C ALA A 168 -4.34 4.34 -8.78
N ILE A 169 -5.38 4.44 -9.61
CA ILE A 169 -5.59 5.62 -10.46
C ILE A 169 -5.98 6.87 -9.67
N ILE A 170 -6.54 6.73 -8.45
CA ILE A 170 -6.95 7.87 -7.63
C ILE A 170 -5.71 8.68 -7.25
N ARG A 171 -5.68 9.96 -7.62
CA ARG A 171 -4.48 10.81 -7.49
C ARG A 171 -4.01 11.03 -6.05
N GLU A 172 -4.90 10.87 -5.07
CA GLU A 172 -4.57 10.96 -3.65
C GLU A 172 -3.91 9.67 -3.09
N THR A 173 -3.78 8.61 -3.89
CA THR A 173 -3.06 7.39 -3.51
C THR A 173 -1.59 7.45 -3.89
N VAL A 174 -0.79 6.61 -3.22
CA VAL A 174 0.53 6.22 -3.70
C VAL A 174 0.37 4.96 -4.55
N SER A 175 0.52 5.11 -5.86
CA SER A 175 0.38 4.01 -6.82
C SER A 175 1.71 3.32 -7.05
N VAL A 176 1.73 1.99 -6.90
CA VAL A 176 2.97 1.20 -6.95
C VAL A 176 2.91 0.14 -8.05
N GLY A 177 3.78 0.31 -9.04
CA GLY A 177 4.06 -0.70 -10.05
C GLY A 177 5.11 -1.70 -9.58
N ALA A 178 5.21 -2.83 -10.28
CA ALA A 178 6.16 -3.89 -9.96
C ALA A 178 7.35 -3.89 -10.92
N LEU A 179 8.52 -4.14 -10.35
CA LEU A 179 9.73 -4.52 -11.06
C LEU A 179 9.85 -6.04 -11.15
N ALA A 180 10.74 -6.50 -12.00
CA ALA A 180 11.14 -7.90 -12.10
C ALA A 180 12.63 -8.00 -12.39
N ASP A 181 13.25 -9.07 -11.91
CA ASP A 181 14.58 -9.45 -12.37
C ASP A 181 14.54 -9.82 -13.85
N MET A 182 15.51 -9.31 -14.59
CA MET A 182 15.75 -9.51 -16.00
C MET A 182 17.18 -10.02 -16.19
N GLU A 183 17.51 -10.56 -17.37
CA GLU A 183 18.88 -11.01 -17.66
C GLU A 183 19.91 -9.87 -17.51
N GLU A 184 19.51 -8.63 -17.80
CA GLU A 184 20.35 -7.43 -17.77
C GLU A 184 20.08 -6.52 -16.55
N GLY A 185 19.62 -7.09 -15.43
CA GLY A 185 19.38 -6.36 -14.18
C GLY A 185 17.91 -6.29 -13.81
N VAL A 186 17.40 -5.11 -13.46
CA VAL A 186 16.00 -4.94 -13.03
C VAL A 186 15.23 -4.15 -14.09
N GLY A 187 14.04 -4.61 -14.43
CA GLY A 187 13.16 -3.96 -15.39
C GLY A 187 11.72 -3.88 -14.91
N LEU A 188 10.88 -3.20 -15.68
CA LEU A 188 9.44 -3.15 -15.44
C LEU A 188 8.84 -4.55 -15.59
N ALA A 189 8.11 -5.03 -14.58
CA ALA A 189 7.44 -6.32 -14.68
C ALA A 189 6.41 -6.31 -15.83
N LYS A 190 6.41 -7.36 -16.66
CA LYS A 190 5.56 -7.50 -17.86
C LYS A 190 4.06 -7.32 -17.57
N ALA A 191 3.63 -7.69 -16.37
CA ALA A 191 2.24 -7.60 -15.94
C ALA A 191 1.86 -6.22 -15.36
N SER A 192 2.85 -5.44 -14.90
CA SER A 192 2.59 -4.22 -14.14
C SER A 192 1.93 -3.17 -15.02
N GLN A 193 0.80 -2.65 -14.57
CA GLN A 193 0.21 -1.45 -15.13
C GLN A 193 1.02 -0.22 -14.71
N ARG A 194 0.95 0.83 -15.53
CA ARG A 194 1.74 2.05 -15.35
C ARG A 194 1.15 3.25 -16.08
N LEU A 195 1.21 4.42 -15.48
CA LEU A 195 0.79 5.69 -16.08
C LEU A 195 1.88 6.73 -15.88
N HIS A 196 2.44 7.24 -16.98
CA HIS A 196 3.55 8.18 -16.93
C HIS A 196 3.05 9.60 -16.69
N ALA A 197 3.80 10.39 -15.92
CA ALA A 197 3.41 11.75 -15.56
C ALA A 197 3.33 12.71 -16.76
N SER A 198 4.03 12.42 -17.87
CA SER A 198 4.02 13.25 -19.08
C SER A 198 2.64 13.38 -19.74
N LEU A 199 1.67 12.51 -19.41
CA LEU A 199 0.30 12.62 -19.90
C LEU A 199 -0.47 13.78 -19.24
N ASN A 200 0.07 14.39 -18.18
CA ASN A 200 -0.48 15.58 -17.51
C ASN A 200 -1.95 15.44 -17.07
N THR A 201 -2.38 14.24 -16.71
CA THR A 201 -3.76 13.99 -16.24
C THR A 201 -3.95 14.28 -14.75
N GLY A 202 -2.86 14.54 -14.03
CA GLY A 202 -2.84 14.62 -12.56
C GLY A 202 -2.74 13.27 -11.86
N CYS A 203 -2.74 12.17 -12.62
CA CYS A 203 -2.52 10.81 -12.13
C CYS A 203 -1.22 10.25 -12.71
N SER A 204 -0.45 9.52 -11.91
CA SER A 204 0.75 8.80 -12.38
C SER A 204 1.10 7.66 -11.43
N THR A 205 1.79 6.64 -11.93
CA THR A 205 2.42 5.66 -11.05
C THR A 205 3.47 6.37 -10.21
N THR A 206 3.36 6.26 -8.90
CA THR A 206 4.20 7.03 -7.97
C THR A 206 5.60 6.44 -7.88
N PHE A 207 5.67 5.11 -7.74
CA PHE A 207 6.90 4.34 -7.59
C PHE A 207 6.81 2.99 -8.28
N PHE A 208 7.97 2.42 -8.57
CA PHE A 208 8.19 1.01 -8.83
C PHE A 208 9.07 0.41 -7.75
N ALA A 209 8.82 -0.85 -7.40
CA ALA A 209 9.65 -1.59 -6.46
C ALA A 209 9.73 -3.06 -6.86
N LEU A 210 10.82 -3.71 -6.46
CA LEU A 210 10.91 -5.18 -6.50
C LEU A 210 9.87 -5.74 -5.52
N PRO A 211 9.04 -6.71 -5.95
CA PRO A 211 7.99 -7.24 -5.09
C PRO A 211 8.54 -8.28 -4.11
N GLY A 212 8.10 -8.22 -2.86
CA GLY A 212 8.09 -9.39 -1.98
C GLY A 212 6.87 -10.28 -2.27
N GLU A 213 6.65 -11.31 -1.46
CA GLU A 213 5.41 -12.10 -1.51
C GLU A 213 4.17 -11.19 -1.33
N PRO A 214 3.05 -11.40 -2.06
CA PRO A 214 2.74 -12.51 -2.97
C PRO A 214 3.23 -12.29 -4.42
N GLY A 215 4.13 -11.33 -4.64
CA GLY A 215 4.65 -10.96 -5.96
C GLY A 215 3.86 -9.85 -6.65
N MET A 216 4.30 -9.51 -7.86
CA MET A 216 3.64 -8.53 -8.75
C MET A 216 3.35 -7.17 -8.05
N THR A 217 2.34 -6.42 -8.49
CA THR A 217 2.07 -5.10 -7.89
C THR A 217 1.60 -5.16 -6.44
N SER A 218 1.03 -6.28 -5.98
CA SER A 218 0.62 -6.46 -4.58
C SER A 218 1.83 -6.52 -3.65
N GLY A 219 2.82 -7.34 -4.00
CA GLY A 219 4.09 -7.42 -3.28
C GLY A 219 4.92 -6.13 -3.35
N ALA A 220 4.89 -5.43 -4.49
CA ALA A 220 5.56 -4.14 -4.62
C ALA A 220 4.91 -3.06 -3.74
N ALA A 221 3.57 -3.00 -3.72
CA ALA A 221 2.83 -2.10 -2.83
C ALA A 221 3.10 -2.40 -1.35
N ALA A 222 3.20 -3.68 -0.99
CA ALA A 222 3.59 -4.11 0.35
C ALA A 222 5.01 -3.64 0.73
N ALA A 223 5.98 -3.81 -0.18
CA ALA A 223 7.36 -3.36 0.05
C ALA A 223 7.44 -1.83 0.24
N VAL A 224 6.76 -1.05 -0.61
CA VAL A 224 6.70 0.42 -0.48
C VAL A 224 5.97 0.85 0.78
N THR A 225 4.92 0.14 1.19
CA THR A 225 4.25 0.37 2.49
C THR A 225 5.24 0.20 3.65
N GLY A 226 6.04 -0.86 3.62
CA GLY A 226 7.11 -1.07 4.60
C GLY A 226 8.13 0.07 4.61
N CYS A 227 8.50 0.59 3.43
CA CYS A 227 9.38 1.75 3.32
C CYS A 227 8.77 2.99 4.02
N PHE A 228 7.48 3.25 3.81
CA PHE A 228 6.79 4.35 4.50
C PHE A 228 6.73 4.16 6.02
N ALA A 229 6.56 2.93 6.50
CA ALA A 229 6.56 2.64 7.92
C ALA A 229 7.94 2.87 8.55
N ALA A 230 9.01 2.45 7.86
CA ALA A 230 10.39 2.70 8.30
C ALA A 230 10.73 4.20 8.32
N VAL A 231 10.38 4.94 7.25
CA VAL A 231 10.61 6.39 7.19
C VAL A 231 9.75 7.13 8.21
N ARG A 232 8.49 6.70 8.44
CA ARG A 232 7.65 7.23 9.53
C ARG A 232 8.30 7.03 10.90
N GLN A 233 8.92 5.88 11.14
CA GLN A 233 9.59 5.60 12.41
C GLN A 233 10.79 6.52 12.63
N ALA A 234 11.54 6.84 11.57
CA ALA A 234 12.65 7.80 11.62
C ALA A 234 12.16 9.26 11.75
N TYR A 235 10.98 9.58 11.20
CA TYR A 235 10.42 10.93 11.15
C TYR A 235 8.96 10.95 11.67
N PRO A 236 8.74 10.67 12.97
CA PRO A 236 7.39 10.45 13.51
C PRO A 236 6.50 11.69 13.44
N GLU A 237 7.08 12.88 13.55
CA GLU A 237 6.37 14.17 13.56
C GLU A 237 6.02 14.71 12.16
N GLU A 238 6.53 14.09 11.09
CA GLU A 238 6.32 14.59 9.74
C GLU A 238 4.98 14.16 9.16
N ALA A 239 4.25 15.08 8.50
CA ALA A 239 3.05 14.71 7.76
C ALA A 239 3.36 13.73 6.61
N GLY A 240 2.38 12.90 6.23
CA GLY A 240 2.55 11.88 5.18
C GLY A 240 3.07 12.43 3.85
N THR A 241 2.65 13.64 3.44
CA THR A 241 3.14 14.30 2.22
C THR A 241 4.64 14.59 2.29
N ARG A 242 5.19 14.86 3.47
CA ARG A 242 6.64 15.05 3.66
C ARG A 242 7.39 13.72 3.60
N LEU A 243 6.83 12.65 4.15
CA LEU A 243 7.40 11.29 4.01
C LEU A 243 7.43 10.85 2.54
N LEU A 244 6.38 11.16 1.77
CA LEU A 244 6.35 10.91 0.33
C LEU A 244 7.46 11.68 -0.40
N GLN A 245 7.68 12.95 -0.05
CA GLN A 245 8.77 13.74 -0.61
C GLN A 245 10.15 13.15 -0.26
N ARG A 246 10.34 12.66 0.98
CA ARG A 246 11.58 12.01 1.39
C ARG A 246 11.87 10.77 0.56
N LEU A 247 10.92 9.84 0.49
CA LEU A 247 11.10 8.63 -0.32
C LEU A 247 11.36 8.97 -1.78
N ARG A 248 10.62 9.93 -2.35
CA ARG A 248 10.82 10.37 -3.74
C ARG A 248 12.20 10.99 -3.97
N ALA A 249 12.75 11.72 -3.00
CA ALA A 249 14.09 12.31 -3.12
C ALA A 249 15.23 11.27 -3.05
N GLY A 250 14.97 10.10 -2.45
CA GLY A 250 15.92 8.98 -2.40
C GLY A 250 15.67 7.92 -3.48
N CYS A 251 14.77 8.16 -4.43
CA CYS A 251 14.50 7.20 -5.50
C CYS A 251 15.58 7.25 -6.57
N ASP A 252 15.91 6.07 -7.10
CA ASP A 252 16.57 5.95 -8.39
C ASP A 252 15.56 6.12 -9.52
N GLU A 253 16.07 6.22 -10.75
CA GLU A 253 15.26 6.23 -11.96
C GLU A 253 15.55 5.01 -12.83
N LEU A 254 14.49 4.35 -13.29
CA LEU A 254 14.55 3.31 -14.32
C LEU A 254 14.04 3.87 -15.64
N ILE A 255 14.86 3.77 -16.68
CA ILE A 255 14.45 4.10 -18.06
C ILE A 255 13.89 2.84 -18.72
N ASP A 256 12.66 2.91 -19.21
CA ASP A 256 12.05 1.78 -19.93
C ASP A 256 12.44 1.72 -21.42
N GLU A 257 11.98 0.67 -22.10
CA GLU A 257 12.21 0.45 -23.54
C GLU A 257 11.68 1.57 -24.45
N ASN A 258 10.79 2.43 -23.95
CA ASN A 258 10.25 3.58 -24.66
C ASN A 258 10.97 4.89 -24.29
N GLY A 259 12.03 4.83 -23.49
CA GLY A 259 12.78 5.99 -23.02
C GLY A 259 12.08 6.79 -21.92
N LEU A 260 11.06 6.22 -21.26
CA LEU A 260 10.36 6.89 -20.15
C LEU A 260 11.05 6.60 -18.83
N SER A 261 11.18 7.64 -18.00
CA SER A 261 11.79 7.54 -16.68
C SER A 261 10.76 7.26 -15.60
N TRP A 262 11.08 6.30 -14.73
CA TRP A 262 10.19 5.81 -13.68
C TRP A 262 10.89 5.82 -12.32
N PRO A 263 10.30 6.44 -11.28
CA PRO A 263 10.87 6.44 -9.94
C PRO A 263 10.89 5.03 -9.34
N VAL A 264 12.05 4.59 -8.86
CA VAL A 264 12.26 3.29 -8.21
C VAL A 264 12.59 3.48 -6.74
N VAL A 265 11.87 2.75 -5.89
CA VAL A 265 12.15 2.64 -4.45
C VAL A 265 12.82 1.31 -4.17
N SER A 266 13.98 1.37 -3.53
CA SER A 266 14.67 0.23 -2.92
C SER A 266 14.38 0.20 -1.42
N PRO A 267 13.82 -0.88 -0.86
CA PRO A 267 13.69 -1.04 0.59
C PRO A 267 15.03 -1.07 1.35
N LEU A 268 16.16 -1.28 0.64
CA LEU A 268 17.49 -1.34 1.23
C LEU A 268 18.15 0.03 1.34
N ASP A 269 17.70 1.01 0.55
CA ASP A 269 18.35 2.32 0.37
C ASP A 269 17.43 3.46 0.82
N LEU A 270 16.89 3.33 2.04
CA LEU A 270 15.93 4.31 2.56
C LEU A 270 16.62 5.61 3.01
N PRO A 271 16.03 6.79 2.74
CA PRO A 271 16.57 8.08 3.13
C PRO A 271 16.31 8.37 4.62
N LEU A 272 16.98 7.64 5.51
CA LEU A 272 16.78 7.72 6.95
C LEU A 272 17.61 8.82 7.64
N GLY A 273 18.60 9.39 6.94
CA GLY A 273 19.46 10.48 7.44
C GLY A 273 20.91 10.08 7.53
#